data_AF-A0A533ZEV7-F1
#
_entry.id   AF-A0A533ZEV7-F1
#
_cell.length_a   1.000
_cell.length_b   1.000
_cell.length_c   1.000
_cell.angle_alpha   90.00
_cell.angle_beta   90.00
_cell.angle_gamma   90.00
#
_symmetry.space_group_name_H-M   'P 1'
#
loop_
_entity.id
_entity.type
_entity.pdbx_description
1 polymer ?
#
loop_
_entity_poly.entity_id
_entity_poly.type
_entity_poly.pdbx_seq_one_letter_code
_entity_poly.pdbx_strand_id
1 'polypeptide(L)'
;AVRRVQTDFRRIETTRSARITSEKQLQAEQERLNVGLSTTRFVLDFQRDLATARGNELRAIVDYNKSLSNLARNKGTTFERYQIELQ
;
A
#
# COMPACT_ATOMS: atom_id res chain seq x y z
N ALA A 1 17.32 10.49 -0.68
CA ALA A 1 16.30 10.23 0.37
C ALA A 1 14.90 10.74 -0.02
N VAL A 2 14.70 12.02 -0.36
CA VAL A 2 13.37 12.59 -0.71
C VAL A 2 12.67 11.88 -1.89
N ARG A 3 13.42 11.55 -2.96
CA ARG A 3 12.88 10.80 -4.12
C ARG A 3 12.28 9.44 -3.75
N ARG A 4 12.81 8.78 -2.70
CA ARG A 4 12.31 7.49 -2.22
C ARG A 4 10.93 7.64 -1.58
N VAL A 5 10.78 8.63 -0.68
CA VAL A 5 9.49 8.99 -0.05
C VAL A 5 8.41 9.27 -1.10
N GLN A 6 8.72 10.07 -2.13
CA GLN A 6 7.78 10.36 -3.22
C GLN A 6 7.38 9.12 -4.02
N THR A 7 8.30 8.18 -4.21
CA THR A 7 8.04 6.94 -4.94
C THR A 7 7.17 6.00 -4.11
N ASP A 8 7.46 5.87 -2.82
CA ASP A 8 6.66 5.07 -1.89
C ASP A 8 5.24 5.64 -1.73
N PHE A 9 5.09 6.97 -1.73
CA PHE A 9 3.77 7.61 -1.74
C PHE A 9 2.95 7.24 -2.99
N ARG A 10 3.54 7.32 -4.18
CA ARG A 10 2.88 6.87 -5.42
C ARG A 10 2.52 5.38 -5.37
N ARG A 11 3.39 4.56 -4.76
CA ARG A 11 3.16 3.13 -4.61
C ARG A 11 1.93 2.85 -3.74
N ILE A 12 1.72 3.61 -2.67
CA ILE A 12 0.50 3.52 -1.84
C ILE A 12 -0.75 3.73 -2.72
N GLU A 13 -0.78 4.82 -3.50
CA GLU A 13 -1.93 5.14 -4.36
C GLU A 13 -2.22 4.02 -5.37
N THR A 14 -1.19 3.46 -6.00
CA THR A 14 -1.35 2.31 -6.93
C THR A 14 -1.90 1.09 -6.21
N THR A 15 -1.34 0.72 -5.05
CA THR A 15 -1.82 -0.45 -4.29
C THR A 15 -3.22 -0.26 -3.74
N ARG A 16 -3.60 0.97 -3.37
CA ARG A 16 -4.94 1.32 -2.94
C ARG A 16 -5.95 1.17 -4.07
N SER A 17 -5.61 1.65 -5.26
CA SER A 17 -6.44 1.46 -6.45
C SER A 17 -6.64 -0.03 -6.76
N ALA A 18 -5.57 -0.83 -6.68
CA ALA A 18 -5.64 -2.28 -6.85
C ALA A 18 -6.57 -2.94 -5.83
N ARG A 19 -6.48 -2.57 -4.53
CA ARG A 19 -7.41 -3.07 -3.50
C ARG A 19 -8.86 -2.75 -3.86
N ILE A 20 -9.15 -1.50 -4.21
CA ILE A 20 -10.53 -1.07 -4.54
C ILE A 20 -11.08 -1.87 -5.73
N THR A 21 -10.25 -2.11 -6.74
CA THR A 21 -10.65 -2.94 -7.89
C THR A 21 -10.95 -4.38 -7.47
N SER A 22 -10.08 -5.00 -6.65
CA SER A 22 -10.31 -6.35 -6.13
C SER A 22 -11.56 -6.44 -5.24
N GLU A 23 -11.88 -5.40 -4.46
CA GLU A 23 -13.12 -5.35 -3.67
C GLU A 23 -14.35 -5.34 -4.58
N LYS A 24 -14.33 -4.54 -5.65
CA LYS A 24 -15.44 -4.50 -6.62
C LYS A 24 -15.60 -5.83 -7.36
N GLN A 25 -14.50 -6.49 -7.71
CA GLN A 25 -14.54 -7.80 -8.35
C GLN A 25 -15.14 -8.86 -7.43
N LEU A 26 -14.73 -8.89 -6.16
CA LEU A 26 -15.32 -9.80 -5.17
C LEU A 26 -16.82 -9.54 -4.99
N GLN A 27 -17.23 -8.27 -4.91
CA GLN A 27 -18.64 -7.92 -4.80
C GLN A 27 -19.44 -8.42 -6.02
N ALA A 28 -18.96 -8.14 -7.23
CA ALA A 28 -19.61 -8.58 -8.46
C ALA A 28 -19.71 -10.11 -8.53
N GLU A 29 -18.66 -10.83 -8.14
CA GLU A 29 -18.69 -12.30 -8.15
C GLU A 29 -19.66 -12.87 -7.10
N GLN A 30 -19.75 -12.25 -5.93
CA GLN A 30 -20.71 -12.63 -4.90
C GLN A 30 -22.15 -12.44 -5.38
N GLU A 31 -22.43 -11.35 -6.08
CA GLU A 31 -23.74 -11.10 -6.70
C GLU A 31 -24.04 -12.16 -7.78
N ARG A 32 -23.06 -12.52 -8.62
CA ARG A 32 -23.20 -13.61 -9.61
C ARG A 32 -23.47 -14.96 -8.94
N LEU A 33 -22.81 -15.26 -7.81
CA LEU A 33 -23.05 -16.49 -7.06
C LEU A 33 -24.48 -16.53 -6.52
N ASN A 34 -24.98 -15.42 -6.00
CA ASN A 34 -26.35 -15.33 -5.45
C ASN A 34 -27.43 -15.60 -6.49
N VAL A 35 -27.18 -15.27 -7.77
CA VAL A 35 -28.08 -15.56 -8.90
C VAL A 35 -27.74 -16.87 -9.64
N GLY A 36 -26.81 -17.67 -9.11
CA GLY A 36 -26.42 -18.97 -9.69
C GLY A 36 -25.54 -18.90 -10.94
N LEU A 37 -24.98 -17.73 -11.27
CA LEU A 37 -24.09 -17.51 -12.41
C LEU A 37 -22.60 -17.65 -12.08
N SER A 38 -22.27 -18.06 -10.85
CA SER A 38 -20.91 -18.30 -10.37
C SER A 38 -20.87 -19.51 -9.43
N THR A 39 -19.66 -19.90 -9.01
CA THR A 39 -19.40 -20.96 -8.06
C THR A 39 -18.62 -20.42 -6.87
N THR A 40 -18.75 -21.08 -5.72
CA THR A 40 -18.00 -20.73 -4.50
C THR A 40 -16.49 -20.70 -4.72
N ARG A 41 -15.96 -21.52 -5.65
CA ARG A 41 -14.53 -21.52 -5.98
C ARG A 41 -14.06 -20.16 -6.50
N PHE A 42 -14.82 -19.54 -7.40
CA PHE A 42 -14.46 -18.22 -7.94
C PHE A 42 -14.50 -17.14 -6.85
N VAL A 43 -15.53 -17.17 -5.98
CA VAL A 43 -15.60 -16.24 -4.85
C VAL A 43 -14.37 -16.37 -3.95
N LEU A 44 -13.92 -17.59 -3.64
CA LEU A 44 -12.71 -17.82 -2.85
C LEU A 44 -11.45 -17.28 -3.55
N ASP A 45 -11.33 -17.45 -4.87
CA ASP A 45 -10.22 -16.92 -5.66
C ASP A 45 -10.20 -15.38 -5.57
N PHE A 46 -11.33 -14.69 -5.74
CA PHE A 46 -11.40 -13.23 -5.59
C PHE A 46 -11.17 -12.75 -4.15
N GLN A 47 -11.60 -13.51 -3.14
CA GLN A 47 -11.28 -13.23 -1.74
C GLN A 47 -9.76 -13.27 -1.49
N ARG A 48 -9.07 -14.26 -2.07
CA ARG A 48 -7.60 -14.38 -1.99
C ARG A 48 -6.90 -13.22 -2.70
N ASP A 49 -7.40 -12.81 -3.86
CA ASP A 49 -6.86 -11.67 -4.60
C ASP A 49 -7.01 -10.37 -3.79
N LEU A 50 -8.18 -10.16 -3.19
CA LEU A 50 -8.42 -9.03 -2.29
C LEU A 50 -7.49 -9.06 -1.07
N ALA A 51 -7.31 -10.21 -0.43
CA ALA A 51 -6.39 -10.35 0.69
C ALA A 51 -4.94 -10.00 0.30
N THR A 52 -4.51 -10.43 -0.89
CA THR A 52 -3.19 -10.12 -1.45
C THR A 52 -3.04 -8.62 -1.73
N ALA A 53 -4.05 -7.98 -2.33
CA ALA A 53 -4.05 -6.55 -2.60
C ALA A 53 -3.96 -5.71 -1.31
N ARG A 54 -4.73 -6.09 -0.28
CA ARG A 54 -4.67 -5.48 1.06
C ARG A 54 -3.27 -5.61 1.69
N GLY A 55 -2.67 -6.79 1.60
CA GLY A 55 -1.31 -7.02 2.09
C GLY A 55 -0.26 -6.16 1.37
N ASN A 56 -0.43 -5.95 0.06
CA ASN A 56 0.45 -5.09 -0.72
C ASN A 56 0.30 -3.60 -0.37
N GLU A 57 -0.92 -3.12 -0.15
CA GLU A 57 -1.18 -1.75 0.31
C GLU A 57 -0.57 -1.49 1.68
N LEU A 58 -0.77 -2.40 2.64
CA LEU A 58 -0.18 -2.29 3.97
C LEU A 58 1.35 -2.23 3.91
N ARG A 59 1.98 -3.08 3.07
CA ARG A 59 3.43 -3.06 2.89
C ARG A 59 3.92 -1.73 2.31
N ALA A 60 3.19 -1.16 1.34
CA ALA A 60 3.54 0.14 0.76
C ALA A 60 3.49 1.26 1.80
N ILE A 61 2.48 1.25 2.69
CA ILE A 61 2.36 2.22 3.79
C ILE A 61 3.54 2.07 4.77
N VAL A 62 3.90 0.85 5.14
CA VAL A 62 5.05 0.59 6.02
C VAL A 62 6.36 1.05 5.37
N ASP A 63 6.56 0.79 4.09
CA ASP A 63 7.76 1.21 3.35
C ASP A 63 7.87 2.75 3.29
N TYR A 64 6.76 3.44 3.06
CA TYR A 64 6.70 4.90 3.10
C TYR A 64 7.08 5.48 4.47
N ASN A 65 6.53 4.92 5.55
CA ASN A 65 6.86 5.35 6.92
C ASN A 65 8.35 5.14 7.23
N LYS A 66 8.92 4.01 6.82
CA LYS A 66 10.38 3.76 6.94
C LYS A 66 11.19 4.78 6.15
N SER A 67 10.77 5.11 4.93
CA SER A 67 11.43 6.13 4.11
C SER A 67 11.38 7.52 4.73
N LEU A 68 10.27 7.89 5.39
CA LEU A 68 10.16 9.14 6.16
C LEU A 68 11.12 9.16 7.35
N SER A 69 11.15 8.11 8.17
CA SER A 69 12.09 8.01 9.30
C SER A 69 13.55 8.09 8.84
N ASN A 70 13.89 7.43 7.73
CA ASN A 70 15.23 7.50 7.14
C ASN A 70 15.57 8.90 6.64
N LEU A 71 14.61 9.63 6.06
CA LEU A 71 14.82 11.02 5.64
C LEU A 71 15.09 11.93 6.86
N ALA A 72 14.31 11.78 7.94
CA ALA A 72 14.50 12.53 9.17
C ALA A 72 15.87 12.25 9.81
N ARG A 73 16.27 10.97 9.90
CA ARG A 73 17.59 10.57 10.41
C ARG A 73 18.72 11.18 9.60
N ASN A 74 18.67 11.09 8.26
CA ASN A 74 19.70 11.67 7.40
C ASN A 74 19.82 13.19 7.57
N LYS A 75 18.69 13.90 7.77
CA LYS A 75 18.71 15.33 8.08
C LYS A 75 19.36 15.60 9.46
N GLY A 76 18.95 14.87 10.50
CA GLY A 76 19.53 15.01 11.85
C GLY A 76 21.04 14.76 11.88
N THR A 77 21.51 13.68 11.25
CA THR A 77 22.95 13.39 11.15
C THR A 77 23.70 14.42 10.31
N THR A 78 23.03 15.08 9.37
CA THR A 78 23.62 16.19 8.60
C THR A 78 23.82 17.40 9.52
N PHE A 79 22.83 17.77 10.32
CA PHE A 79 22.96 18.89 11.27
C PHE A 79 24.04 18.63 12.34
N GLU A 80 24.11 17.42 12.90
CA GLU A 80 25.19 17.02 13.82
C GLU A 80 26.57 17.09 13.15
N ARG A 81 26.70 16.59 11.91
CA ARG A 81 27.98 16.57 11.19
C ARG A 81 28.50 17.97 10.86
N TYR A 82 27.60 18.95 10.71
CA TYR A 82 27.98 20.33 10.41
C TYR A 82 28.01 21.23 11.65
N GLN A 83 27.83 20.70 12.87
CA GLN A 83 27.78 21.48 14.13
C GLN A 83 26.94 22.76 14.04
N ILE A 84 25.81 22.69 13.34
CA ILE A 84 24.92 23.84 13.21
C ILE A 84 24.04 23.87 14.45
N GLU A 85 24.41 24.70 15.43
CA GLU A 85 23.51 25.07 16.51
C GLU A 85 22.41 25.99 15.96
N LEU A 86 21.17 25.51 16.00
CA LEU A 86 20.01 26.39 15.85
C LEU A 86 19.90 27.21 17.14
N GLN A 87 20.33 28.47 17.08
CA GLN A 87 20.03 29.48 18.11
C GLN A 87 18.54 29.76 18.20
#